data_AF-A0A520JC56-F1
#
_entry.id   AF-A0A520JC56-F1
#
_cell.length_a   1.000
_cell.length_b   1.000
_cell.length_c   1.000
_cell.angle_alpha   90.00
_cell.angle_beta   90.00
_cell.angle_gamma   90.00
#
_symmetry.space_group_name_H-M   'P 1'
#
loop_
_entity.id
_entity.type
_entity.pdbx_description
1 polymer ?
#
loop_
_entity_poly.entity_id
_entity_poly.type
_entity_poly.pdbx_seq_one_letter_code
_entity_poly.pdbx_strand_id
1 'polypeptide(L)' 'KWYTPEGEAEIIAAQCLKTRVQPADVAALVLFLASDDARMCTGHDYFVDAGWR' A
#
# COMPACT_ATOMS: atom_id res chain seq x y z
N LYS A 1 -6.73 -4.94 16.98
CA LYS A 1 -6.97 -4.81 15.51
C LYS A 1 -8.38 -4.27 15.33
N TRP A 2 -8.56 -3.26 14.49
CA TRP A 2 -9.85 -2.63 14.18
C TRP A 2 -10.79 -3.44 13.25
N TYR A 3 -10.34 -4.58 12.71
CA TYR A 3 -11.12 -5.46 11.83
C TYR A 3 -11.17 -6.90 12.42
N THR A 4 -12.19 -7.68 12.05
CA THR A 4 -12.33 -9.10 12.41
C THR A 4 -11.49 -9.99 11.48
N PRO A 5 -11.16 -11.25 11.86
CA PRO A 5 -10.45 -12.17 10.96
C PRO A 5 -11.11 -12.33 9.58
N GLU A 6 -12.45 -12.32 9.53
CA GLU A 6 -13.23 -12.38 8.29
C GLU A 6 -12.99 -11.14 7.43
N GLY A 7 -13.00 -9.94 8.04
CA GLY A 7 -12.65 -8.70 7.35
C GLY A 7 -11.21 -8.68 6.83
N GLU A 8 -10.27 -9.33 7.52
CA GLU A 8 -8.90 -9.50 7.00
C GLU A 8 -8.87 -10.37 5.74
N ALA A 9 -9.65 -11.45 5.74
CA ALA A 9 -9.75 -12.35 4.60
C ALA A 9 -10.41 -11.67 3.39
N GLU A 10 -11.44 -10.86 3.60
CA GLU A 10 -12.10 -10.08 2.53
C GLU A 10 -11.13 -9.09 1.88
N ILE A 11 -10.32 -8.39 2.68
CA ILE A 11 -9.29 -7.47 2.18
C ILE A 11 -8.29 -8.23 1.31
N ILE A 12 -7.72 -9.34 1.81
CA ILE A 12 -6.74 -10.14 1.06
C ILE A 12 -7.35 -10.74 -0.21
N ALA A 13 -8.63 -11.15 -0.16
CA ALA A 13 -9.33 -11.69 -1.30
C ALA A 13 -9.50 -10.64 -2.42
N ALA A 14 -9.74 -9.38 -2.07
CA ALA A 14 -9.90 -8.29 -3.03
C ALA A 14 -8.57 -7.81 -3.66
N GLN A 15 -7.44 -8.00 -2.99
CA GLN A 15 -6.12 -7.60 -3.50
C GLN A 15 -5.62 -8.50 -4.63
N CYS A 16 -4.92 -7.96 -5.62
CA CYS A 16 -4.16 -8.77 -6.58
C CYS A 16 -3.06 -9.62 -5.90
N LEU A 17 -2.28 -9.00 -5.01
CA LEU A 17 -1.25 -9.71 -4.24
C LEU A 17 -1.86 -10.25 -2.93
N LYS A 18 -1.85 -11.58 -2.76
CA LYS A 18 -2.50 -12.28 -1.63
C LYS A 18 -1.66 -12.27 -0.35
N THR A 19 -1.13 -11.10 -0.01
CA THR A 19 -0.34 -10.86 1.20
C THR A 19 -0.84 -9.61 1.90
N ARG A 20 -0.70 -9.57 3.22
CA ARG A 20 -1.09 -8.41 3.99
C ARG A 20 -0.10 -7.25 3.74
N VAL A 21 -0.61 -6.12 3.26
CA VAL A 21 0.14 -4.86 3.24
C VAL A 21 0.55 -4.48 4.67
N GLN A 22 1.83 -4.23 4.87
CA GLN A 22 2.45 -3.85 6.13
C GLN A 22 2.75 -2.35 6.15
N PRO A 23 2.91 -1.75 7.36
CA PRO A 23 3.38 -0.37 7.49
C PRO A 23 4.72 -0.10 6.77
N ALA A 24 5.58 -1.12 6.67
CA ALA A 24 6.86 -1.02 5.97
C ALA A 24 6.70 -0.79 4.46
N ASP A 25 5.64 -1.31 3.84
CA ASP A 25 5.40 -1.13 2.40
C ASP A 25 5.04 0.34 2.09
N VAL A 26 4.25 0.97 2.96
CA VAL A 26 3.93 2.40 2.88
C VAL A 26 5.18 3.25 3.11
N ALA A 27 5.96 2.91 4.14
CA ALA A 27 7.20 3.61 4.46
C ALA A 27 8.21 3.54 3.30
N ALA A 28 8.31 2.42 2.60
CA ALA A 28 9.19 2.25 1.46
C ALA A 28 8.82 3.20 0.30
N LEU A 29 7.53 3.30 -0.04
CA LEU A 29 7.07 4.27 -1.04
C LEU A 29 7.39 5.70 -0.61
N VAL A 30 7.10 6.05 0.65
CA VAL A 30 7.35 7.40 1.18
C VAL A 30 8.85 7.74 1.13
N LEU A 31 9.72 6.80 1.47
CA LEU A 31 11.17 7.00 1.40
C LEU A 31 11.64 7.23 -0.05
N PHE A 32 11.07 6.51 -1.02
CA PHE A 32 11.32 6.78 -2.44
C PHE A 32 10.84 8.19 -2.83
N LEU A 33 9.61 8.56 -2.49
CA LEU A 33 9.04 9.87 -2.82
C LEU A 33 9.80 11.04 -2.17
N ALA A 34 10.44 10.81 -1.03
CA ALA A 34 11.29 11.79 -0.35
C ALA A 34 12.72 11.89 -0.93
N SER A 35 13.11 11.01 -1.85
CA SER A 35 14.45 10.97 -2.44
C SER A 35 14.54 11.79 -3.74
N ASP A 36 15.78 12.08 -4.16
CA ASP A 36 16.06 12.77 -5.44
C ASP A 36 15.58 11.99 -6.67
N ASP A 37 15.39 10.67 -6.54
CA ASP A 37 14.90 9.81 -7.62
C ASP A 37 13.44 10.11 -7.96
N ALA A 38 12.68 10.65 -7.01
CA ALA A 38 11.28 11.04 -7.20
C ALA A 38 11.11 12.52 -7.59
N ARG A 39 12.17 13.24 -8.01
CA ARG A 39 12.10 14.70 -8.29
C ARG A 39 11.04 15.15 -9.31
N MET A 40 10.53 14.24 -10.15
CA MET A 40 9.47 14.51 -11.13
C MET A 40 8.09 13.97 -10.72
N CYS A 41 7.96 13.46 -9.50
CA CYS A 41 6.73 12.91 -8.94
C CYS A 41 6.03 13.98 -8.09
N THR A 42 5.01 14.65 -8.64
CA THR A 42 4.26 15.70 -7.93
C THR A 42 2.79 15.73 -8.36
N GLY A 43 1.90 16.16 -7.44
CA GLY A 43 0.46 16.33 -7.71
C GLY A 43 -0.29 15.05 -8.02
N HIS A 44 0.14 13.90 -7.49
CA HIS A 44 -0.45 12.60 -7.77
C HIS A 44 -0.68 11.76 -6.51
N ASP A 45 -1.70 10.89 -6.56
CA ASP A 45 -1.99 9.89 -5.54
C ASP A 45 -1.24 8.59 -5.86
N TYR A 46 -0.54 8.04 -4.87
CA TYR A 46 0.17 6.76 -5.00
C TYR A 46 -0.48 5.72 -4.09
N PHE A 47 -0.96 4.61 -4.66
CA PHE A 47 -1.63 3.55 -3.91
C PHE A 47 -0.64 2.47 -3.46
N VAL A 48 -0.69 2.13 -2.17
CA VAL A 48 0.00 0.97 -1.57
C VAL A 48 -1.05 0.03 -1.02
N ASP A 49 -1.74 -0.66 -1.90
CA ASP A 49 -2.94 -1.44 -1.58
C ASP A 49 -2.90 -2.87 -2.12
N ALA A 50 -1.72 -3.34 -2.56
CA ALA A 50 -1.55 -4.65 -3.17
C ALA A 50 -2.45 -4.90 -4.41
N GLY A 51 -2.87 -3.83 -5.10
CA GLY A 51 -3.72 -3.90 -6.29
C GLY A 51 -5.17 -4.23 -5.94
N TRP A 52 -5.70 -3.56 -4.92
CA TRP A 52 -7.12 -3.65 -4.55
C TRP A 52 -7.97 -2.73 -5.44
N ARG A 53 -7.50 -1.53 -5.75
CA ARG A 53 -8.21 -0.62 -6.68
C ARG A 53 -8.18 -1.06 -8.14
#